data_AF-A0A6P1NUM6-F1
#
_entry.id   AF-A0A6P1NUM6-F1
#
_cell.length_a   1.000
_cell.length_b   1.000
_cell.length_c   1.000
_cell.angle_alpha   90.00
_cell.angle_beta   90.00
_cell.angle_gamma   90.00
#
_symmetry.space_group_name_H-M   'P 1'
#
loop_
_entity.id
_entity.type
_entity.pdbx_description
1 polymer ?
#
loop_
_entity_poly.entity_id
_entity_poly.type
_entity_poly.pdbx_seq_one_letter_code
_entity_poly.pdbx_strand_id
1 'polypeptide(L)'
;MVEIINTTAPDLVAVRVTGTLHKTDYQQLLPALEKKLADHEKINLYWHMYDFTGWTLQGLLEDLSFECAISTTLRRLPWWATKPGSRLWPRP
;
A
#
# COMPACT_ATOMS: atom_id res chain seq x y z
N MET A 1 -12.89 7.54 2.52
CA MET A 1 -13.23 7.01 1.17
C MET A 1 -11.93 6.63 0.46
N VAL A 2 -11.89 5.42 -0.09
CA VAL A 2 -10.72 4.88 -0.79
C VAL A 2 -11.00 4.60 -2.26
N GLU A 3 -10.05 4.95 -3.12
CA GLU A 3 -10.08 4.68 -4.55
C GLU A 3 -8.79 3.99 -4.98
N ILE A 4 -8.91 2.88 -5.71
CA ILE A 4 -7.76 2.17 -6.27
C ILE A 4 -7.44 2.78 -7.63
N ILE A 5 -6.25 3.33 -7.76
CA ILE A 5 -5.74 3.89 -9.01
C ILE A 5 -5.08 2.76 -9.80
N ASN A 6 -5.60 2.50 -10.99
CA ASN A 6 -4.95 1.61 -11.94
C ASN A 6 -3.63 2.23 -12.39
N THR A 7 -2.53 1.57 -12.06
CA THR A 7 -1.19 1.99 -12.43
C THR A 7 -0.60 1.04 -13.47
N THR A 8 0.34 1.53 -14.27
CA THR A 8 0.95 0.77 -15.37
C THR A 8 1.97 -0.26 -14.87
N ALA A 9 2.43 -0.13 -13.62
CA ALA A 9 3.32 -1.10 -12.99
C ALA A 9 2.51 -2.29 -12.42
N PRO A 10 2.84 -3.54 -12.81
CA PRO A 10 2.07 -4.73 -12.44
C PRO A 10 2.12 -4.99 -10.93
N ASP A 11 3.29 -4.79 -10.34
CA ASP A 11 3.57 -4.96 -8.91
C ASP A 11 3.21 -3.75 -8.04
N LEU A 12 2.70 -2.65 -8.62
CA LEU A 12 2.33 -1.45 -7.85
C LEU A 12 0.81 -1.37 -7.66
N VAL A 13 0.39 -1.02 -6.45
CA VAL A 13 -0.98 -0.67 -6.10
C VAL A 13 -0.97 0.76 -5.58
N ALA A 14 -1.54 1.66 -6.36
CA ALA A 14 -1.71 3.05 -5.96
C ALA A 14 -3.11 3.24 -5.41
N VAL A 15 -3.22 3.81 -4.22
CA VAL A 15 -4.48 4.00 -3.51
C VAL A 15 -4.61 5.46 -3.16
N ARG A 16 -5.71 6.08 -3.56
CA ARG A 16 -6.08 7.42 -3.12
C ARG A 16 -7.04 7.34 -1.95
N VAL A 17 -6.71 8.06 -0.89
CA VAL A 17 -7.52 8.17 0.31
C VAL A 17 -7.88 9.62 0.52
N THR A 18 -9.18 9.89 0.68
CA THR A 18 -9.70 11.22 1.00
C THR A 18 -10.65 11.18 2.20
N GLY A 19 -10.52 12.17 3.09
CA GLY A 19 -11.34 12.32 4.29
C GLY A 19 -11.01 11.29 5.38
N THR A 20 -12.05 10.68 5.95
CA THR A 20 -11.91 9.67 7.00
C THR A 20 -11.92 8.26 6.41
N LEU A 21 -11.00 7.41 6.87
CA LEU A 21 -10.96 5.98 6.53
C LEU A 21 -11.94 5.18 7.40
N HIS A 22 -12.78 4.39 6.72
CA HIS A 22 -13.73 3.49 7.34
C HIS A 22 -13.35 2.03 7.06
N LYS A 23 -13.87 1.12 7.89
CA LYS A 23 -13.77 -0.33 7.68
C LYS A 23 -14.17 -0.78 6.27
N THR A 24 -15.26 -0.21 5.75
CA THR A 24 -15.77 -0.53 4.41
C THR A 24 -14.78 -0.22 3.29
N ASP A 25 -13.88 0.75 3.51
CA ASP A 25 -12.81 1.08 2.57
C ASP A 25 -11.76 -0.05 2.55
N TYR A 26 -11.33 -0.52 3.71
CA TYR A 26 -10.37 -1.64 3.84
C TYR A 26 -10.95 -2.95 3.30
N GLN A 27 -12.25 -3.22 3.48
CA GLN A 27 -12.91 -4.41 2.93
C GLN A 27 -12.89 -4.49 1.40
N GLN A 28 -12.80 -3.35 0.69
CA GLN A 28 -12.65 -3.32 -0.76
C GLN A 28 -11.18 -3.42 -1.20
N LEU A 29 -10.29 -2.84 -0.39
CA LEU A 29 -8.86 -2.74 -0.66
C LEU A 29 -8.11 -4.05 -0.39
N LEU A 30 -8.46 -4.76 0.69
CA LEU A 30 -7.88 -6.06 1.07
C LEU A 30 -7.95 -7.11 -0.05
N PRO A 31 -9.12 -7.46 -0.62
CA PRO A 31 -9.19 -8.48 -1.67
C PRO A 31 -8.51 -8.07 -2.98
N ALA A 32 -8.43 -6.78 -3.28
CA ALA A 32 -7.69 -6.27 -4.43
C ALA A 32 -6.17 -6.44 -4.26
N LEU A 33 -5.68 -6.23 -3.04
CA LEU A 33 -4.28 -6.47 -2.68
C LEU A 33 -3.95 -7.95 -2.63
N GLU A 34 -4.78 -8.78 -2.00
CA GLU A 34 -4.59 -10.24 -1.96
C GLU A 34 -4.55 -10.84 -3.35
N LYS A 35 -5.41 -10.42 -4.27
CA LYS A 35 -5.34 -10.84 -5.69
C LYS A 35 -4.00 -10.50 -6.33
N LYS A 36 -3.49 -9.29 -6.11
CA LYS A 36 -2.19 -8.88 -6.67
C LYS A 36 -1.02 -9.57 -5.97
N LEU A 37 -1.13 -9.87 -4.68
CA LEU A 37 -0.14 -10.63 -3.91
C LEU A 37 -0.12 -12.12 -4.33
N ALA A 38 -1.23 -12.64 -4.82
CA ALA A 38 -1.29 -14.00 -5.38
C ALA A 38 -0.56 -14.09 -6.74
N ASP A 39 -0.65 -13.05 -7.57
CA ASP A 39 0.06 -12.96 -8.85
C ASP A 39 1.54 -12.54 -8.71
N HIS A 40 1.87 -11.78 -7.66
CA HIS A 40 3.20 -11.23 -7.42
C HIS A 40 3.69 -11.51 -6.00
N GLU A 41 4.84 -12.16 -5.89
CA GLU A 41 5.49 -12.50 -4.61
C GLU A 41 5.75 -11.27 -3.72
N LYS A 42 5.84 -10.07 -4.32
CA LYS A 42 5.94 -8.77 -3.63
C LYS A 42 5.18 -7.71 -4.41
N ILE A 43 4.43 -6.89 -3.68
CA ILE A 43 3.75 -5.72 -4.24
C ILE A 43 4.23 -4.44 -3.53
N ASN A 44 4.32 -3.37 -4.31
CA ASN A 44 4.55 -2.02 -3.84
C ASN A 44 3.20 -1.37 -3.59
N LEU A 45 2.99 -0.82 -2.40
CA LEU A 45 1.76 -0.12 -2.04
C LEU A 45 2.05 1.37 -1.88
N TYR A 46 1.39 2.20 -2.69
CA TYR A 46 1.51 3.64 -2.64
C TYR A 46 0.22 4.27 -2.11
N TRP A 47 0.33 5.01 -1.02
CA TRP A 47 -0.78 5.72 -0.40
C TRP A 47 -0.73 7.20 -0.78
N HIS A 48 -1.73 7.65 -1.53
CA HIS A 48 -1.96 9.06 -1.83
C HIS A 48 -3.05 9.58 -0.90
N MET A 49 -2.64 10.10 0.25
CA MET A 49 -3.53 10.67 1.26
C MET A 49 -3.73 12.15 0.99
N TYR A 50 -4.95 12.57 0.64
CA TYR A 50 -5.29 13.96 0.39
C TYR A 50 -6.49 14.36 1.26
N ASP A 51 -6.39 15.49 1.99
CA ASP A 51 -7.41 15.91 2.97
C ASP A 51 -7.73 14.81 4.02
N PHE A 52 -6.70 14.07 4.44
CA PHE A 52 -6.86 12.98 5.38
C PHE A 52 -7.12 13.51 6.78
N THR A 53 -8.33 13.25 7.30
CA THR A 53 -8.76 13.73 8.61
C THR A 53 -8.46 12.72 9.72
N GLY A 54 -8.35 11.43 9.38
CA GLY A 54 -8.04 10.37 10.34
C GLY A 54 -8.70 9.03 10.02
N TRP A 55 -8.59 8.12 10.97
CA TRP A 55 -9.24 6.81 10.94
C TRP A 55 -10.39 6.78 11.95
N THR A 56 -11.49 6.13 11.59
CA THR A 56 -12.45 5.68 12.61
C THR A 56 -11.82 4.58 13.48
N LEU A 57 -12.31 4.39 14.71
CA LEU A 57 -11.88 3.31 15.61
C LEU A 57 -11.85 1.92 14.94
N GLN A 58 -12.79 1.66 14.03
CA GLN A 58 -12.83 0.41 13.26
C GLN A 58 -11.81 0.39 12.12
N GLY A 59 -11.62 1.50 11.41
CA GLY A 59 -10.57 1.61 10.39
C GLY A 59 -9.16 1.46 10.96
N LEU A 60 -8.94 1.92 12.20
CA LEU A 60 -7.66 1.79 12.91
C LEU A 60 -7.33 0.33 13.27
N LEU A 61 -8.35 -0.46 13.65
CA LEU A 61 -8.19 -1.91 13.88
C LEU A 61 -7.85 -2.68 12.60
N GLU A 62 -8.43 -2.26 11.47
CA GLU A 62 -8.14 -2.85 10.17
C GLU A 62 -6.76 -2.46 9.66
N ASP A 63 -6.31 -1.22 9.90
CA ASP A 63 -4.94 -0.80 9.64
C ASP A 63 -3.93 -1.66 10.40
N LEU A 64 -4.13 -1.87 11.71
CA LEU A 64 -3.28 -2.75 12.53
C LEU A 64 -3.27 -4.21 12.03
N SER A 65 -4.43 -4.73 11.61
CA SER A 65 -4.55 -6.09 11.09
C SER A 65 -3.83 -6.23 9.74
N PHE A 66 -3.90 -5.19 8.92
CA PHE A 66 -3.24 -5.09 7.62
C PHE A 66 -1.72 -5.01 7.75
N GLU A 67 -1.21 -4.15 8.64
CA GLU A 67 0.21 -4.05 8.96
C GLU A 67 0.77 -5.40 9.44
N CYS A 68 0.00 -6.12 10.27
CA CYS A 68 0.37 -7.46 10.72
C CYS A 68 0.41 -8.47 9.57
N ALA A 69 -0.60 -8.50 8.70
CA ALA A 69 -0.69 -9.43 7.57
C ALA A 69 0.42 -9.22 6.53
N ILE A 70 0.78 -7.96 6.24
CA ILE A 70 1.78 -7.62 5.21
C ILE A 70 3.20 -7.56 5.76
N SER A 71 3.38 -7.52 7.08
CA SER A 71 4.70 -7.49 7.74
C SER A 71 5.65 -8.60 7.26
N THR A 72 5.10 -9.75 6.85
CA THR A 72 5.87 -10.92 6.40
C THR A 72 6.30 -10.81 4.92
N THR A 73 5.56 -10.07 4.09
CA THR A 73 5.81 -9.97 2.63
C THR A 73 6.56 -8.68 2.24
N LEU A 74 6.49 -7.64 3.09
CA LEU A 74 7.12 -6.35 2.82
C LEU A 74 8.65 -6.43 2.97
N ARG A 75 9.37 -6.35 1.84
CA ARG A 75 10.84 -6.22 1.87
C ARG A 75 11.17 -4.79 2.31
N ARG A 76 11.48 -4.57 3.60
CA ARG A 76 12.00 -3.28 4.09
C ARG A 76 13.31 -3.00 3.37
N LEU A 77 13.28 -2.11 2.37
CA LEU A 77 14.50 -1.63 1.73
C LEU A 77 15.21 -0.69 2.70
N PRO A 78 16.49 -0.95 3.00
CA PRO A 78 17.26 0.00 3.79
C PRO A 78 17.39 1.32 3.04
N TRP A 79 17.35 2.44 3.76
CA TRP A 79 17.49 3.78 3.20
C TRP A 79 18.77 3.99 2.37
N TRP A 80 19.81 3.16 2.56
CA TRP A 80 21.04 3.20 1.76
C TRP A 80 20.89 2.54 0.37
N ALA A 81 19.87 1.71 0.17
CA ALA A 81 19.60 1.05 -1.11
C ALA A 81 19.06 2.01 -2.19
N THR A 82 18.60 3.20 -1.79
CA THR A 82 18.08 4.25 -2.69
C THR A 82 19.10 5.37 -2.96
N LYS A 83 20.39 5.17 -2.64
CA LYS A 83 21.42 6.17 -2.96
C LYS A 83 21.85 6.12 -4.43
N PRO A 84 22.21 7.27 -5.04
CA PRO A 84 22.80 7.31 -6.38
C PRO A 84 24.03 6.41 -6.45
N GLY A 85 24.02 5.42 -7.36
CA GLY A 85 25.09 4.45 -7.54
C GLY A 85 24.85 3.06 -6.92
N SER A 86 23.73 2.84 -6.22
CA SER A 86 23.35 1.49 -5.75
C SER A 86 22.85 0.60 -6.91
N ARG A 87 22.89 -0.73 -6.70
CA ARG A 87 22.43 -1.73 -7.69
C ARG A 87 20.94 -1.63 -8.05
N LEU A 88 20.14 -0.98 -7.20
CA LEU A 88 18.69 -0.82 -7.36
C LEU A 88 18.29 0.60 -7.80
N TRP A 89 19.26 1.48 -8.08
CA TRP A 89 18.99 2.82 -8.58
C TRP A 89 18.48 2.75 -10.03
N PRO A 90 17.32 3.34 -10.35
CA PRO A 90 16.84 3.40 -11.73
C PRO A 90 17.84 4.20 -12.55
N ARG A 91 18.50 3.53 -13.50
CA ARG A 91 19.34 4.22 -14.49
C ARG A 91 18.44 4.69 -15.65
N PRO A 92 18.69 5.90 -16.18
CA PRO A 92 18.01 6.38 -17.37
C PRO A 92 18.30 5.49 -18.58
#